data_AF-A0A661GQY1-F1
#
_entry.id   AF-A0A661GQY1-F1
#
_cell.length_a   1.000
_cell.length_b   1.000
_cell.length_c   1.000
_cell.angle_alpha   90.00
_cell.angle_beta   90.00
_cell.angle_gamma   90.00
#
_symmetry.space_group_name_H-M   'P 1'
#
loop_
_entity.id
_entity.type
_entity.pdbx_description
1 polymer ?
#
loop_
_entity_poly.entity_id
_entity_poly.type
_entity_poly.pdbx_seq_one_letter_code
_entity_poly.pdbx_strand_id
1 'polypeptide(L)'
;MLYQGDNPAMRRFSIALVVLGLSFFALPIFVELLPSLFRWSYPAVNMADEHMIVSMYYAMAICFLMAAKDPLRHMIIIDYAIISSVLHGTVMAYYALTLHGEMAHMWGDVPFMYALAIGFYIYHPRRLARAAA
;
A
#
# COMPACT_ATOMS: atom_id res chain seq x y z
N MET A 1 8.30 18.70 2.98
CA MET A 1 7.82 17.33 2.76
C MET A 1 7.71 16.97 1.30
N LEU A 2 7.24 17.88 0.43
CA LEU A 2 7.01 17.56 -0.97
C LEU A 2 8.23 17.81 -1.86
N TYR A 3 8.22 17.17 -3.03
CA TYR A 3 9.14 17.40 -4.14
C TYR A 3 9.07 18.86 -4.63
N GLN A 4 10.24 19.47 -4.84
CA GLN A 4 10.37 20.91 -5.18
C GLN A 4 10.92 21.17 -6.59
N GLY A 5 11.23 20.14 -7.38
CA GLY A 5 11.73 20.32 -8.75
C GLY A 5 10.62 20.62 -9.76
N ASP A 6 11.01 20.92 -11.00
CA ASP A 6 10.13 21.47 -12.04
C ASP A 6 9.19 20.43 -12.69
N ASN A 7 9.31 19.15 -12.36
CA ASN A 7 8.47 18.09 -12.91
C ASN A 7 7.10 18.02 -12.18
N PRO A 8 5.99 18.46 -12.82
CA PRO A 8 4.68 18.50 -12.16
C PRO A 8 4.11 17.10 -11.90
N ALA A 9 4.44 16.10 -12.72
CA ALA A 9 4.00 14.73 -12.52
C ALA A 9 4.68 14.12 -11.29
N MET A 10 5.97 14.38 -11.10
CA MET A 10 6.71 13.96 -9.91
C MET A 10 6.20 14.66 -8.64
N ARG A 11 5.81 15.94 -8.74
CA ARG A 11 5.15 16.66 -7.63
C ARG A 11 3.80 16.05 -7.26
N ARG A 12 2.97 15.68 -8.25
CA ARG A 12 1.69 14.97 -7.98
C ARG A 12 1.94 13.61 -7.32
N PHE A 13 2.94 12.86 -7.78
CA PHE A 13 3.32 11.58 -7.16
C PHE A 13 3.80 11.75 -5.71
N SER A 14 4.61 12.78 -5.44
CA SER A 14 5.02 13.17 -4.10
C SER A 14 3.83 13.44 -3.17
N ILE A 15 2.80 14.15 -3.66
CA ILE A 15 1.55 14.37 -2.91
C ILE A 15 0.83 13.04 -2.67
N ALA A 16 0.74 12.18 -3.68
CA ALA A 16 0.11 10.85 -3.55
C ALA A 16 0.80 10.00 -2.47
N LEU A 17 2.13 10.02 -2.39
CA LEU A 17 2.89 9.35 -1.32
C LEU A 17 2.52 9.89 0.07
N VAL A 18 2.36 11.20 0.21
CA VAL A 18 1.94 11.79 1.50
C VAL A 18 0.53 11.39 1.86
N VAL A 19 -0.42 11.52 0.93
CA VAL A 19 -1.83 11.17 1.17
C VAL A 19 -1.96 9.69 1.53
N LEU A 20 -1.29 8.81 0.78
CA LEU A 20 -1.31 7.37 1.03
C LEU A 20 -0.61 7.00 2.34
N GLY A 21 0.53 7.62 2.64
CA GLY A 21 1.20 7.41 3.92
C GLY A 21 0.33 7.81 5.10
N LEU A 22 -0.37 8.96 5.00
CA LEU A 22 -1.30 9.38 6.04
C LEU A 22 -2.52 8.46 6.15
N SER A 23 -3.06 7.96 5.03
CA SER A 23 -4.22 7.08 5.06
C SER A 23 -3.95 5.73 5.72
N PHE A 24 -2.71 5.23 5.66
CA PHE A 24 -2.32 3.97 6.31
C PHE A 24 -2.43 4.04 7.84
N PHE A 25 -2.35 5.23 8.46
CA PHE A 25 -2.62 5.37 9.90
C PHE A 25 -4.09 5.16 10.27
N ALA A 26 -5.01 5.24 9.30
CA ALA A 26 -6.43 4.99 9.53
C ALA A 26 -6.82 3.51 9.34
N LEU A 27 -5.87 2.62 9.03
CA LEU A 27 -6.17 1.19 8.79
C LEU A 27 -6.93 0.51 9.93
N PRO A 28 -6.61 0.70 11.23
CA PRO A 28 -7.40 0.07 12.30
C PRO A 28 -8.88 0.48 12.26
N ILE A 29 -9.17 1.72 11.86
CA ILE A 29 -10.55 2.21 11.72
C ILE A 29 -11.25 1.46 10.58
N PHE A 30 -10.60 1.28 9.44
CA PHE A 30 -11.16 0.52 8.32
C PHE A 30 -11.41 -0.95 8.66
N VAL A 31 -10.52 -1.58 9.43
CA VAL A 31 -10.70 -2.96 9.88
C VAL A 31 -11.96 -3.10 10.72
N GLU A 32 -12.25 -2.16 11.63
CA GLU A 32 -13.47 -2.21 12.45
C GLU A 32 -14.75 -1.85 11.66
N LEU A 33 -14.64 -0.97 10.66
CA LEU A 33 -15.80 -0.58 9.85
C LEU A 33 -16.21 -1.64 8.83
N LEU A 34 -15.25 -2.39 8.29
CA LEU A 34 -15.44 -3.37 7.23
C LEU A 34 -14.72 -4.70 7.57
N PRO A 35 -15.04 -5.33 8.71
CA PRO A 35 -14.25 -6.45 9.23
C PRO A 35 -14.24 -7.64 8.27
N SER A 36 -15.34 -7.92 7.56
CA SER A 36 -15.38 -9.00 6.58
C SER A 36 -14.42 -8.81 5.38
N LEU A 37 -13.94 -7.59 5.13
CA LEU A 37 -13.07 -7.28 3.98
C LEU A 37 -11.60 -7.13 4.34
N PHE A 38 -11.28 -6.93 5.63
CA PHE A 38 -9.94 -6.56 6.10
C PHE A 38 -9.47 -7.38 7.31
N ARG A 39 -10.37 -8.02 8.06
CA ARG A 39 -10.04 -8.87 9.21
C ARG A 39 -10.07 -10.34 8.79
N TRP A 40 -8.88 -10.91 8.69
CA TRP A 40 -8.68 -12.34 8.48
C TRP A 40 -9.14 -13.12 9.72
N SER A 41 -9.70 -14.32 9.51
CA SER A 41 -10.32 -15.19 10.54
C SER A 41 -11.65 -14.69 11.12
N TYR A 42 -12.34 -13.74 10.49
CA TYR A 42 -13.64 -13.25 10.96
C TYR A 42 -14.72 -14.36 10.95
N PRO A 43 -15.54 -14.53 12.02
CA PRO A 43 -15.72 -13.65 13.17
C PRO A 43 -14.81 -13.93 14.37
N ALA A 44 -13.90 -14.90 14.29
CA ALA A 44 -12.84 -15.03 15.27
C ALA A 44 -11.83 -13.87 15.13
N VAL A 45 -11.04 -13.62 16.17
CA VAL A 45 -10.06 -12.52 16.16
C VAL A 45 -8.72 -13.07 16.60
N ASN A 46 -7.71 -12.93 15.74
CA ASN A 46 -6.30 -13.04 16.13
C ASN A 46 -5.67 -11.65 16.18
N MET A 47 -5.69 -11.04 17.36
CA MET A 47 -5.16 -9.68 17.56
C MET A 47 -3.64 -9.59 17.32
N ALA A 48 -2.90 -10.68 17.53
CA ALA A 48 -1.45 -10.68 17.32
C ALA A 48 -1.12 -10.47 15.84
N ASP A 49 -1.76 -11.25 14.96
CA ASP A 49 -1.55 -11.17 13.52
C ASP A 49 -1.97 -9.79 12.97
N GLU A 50 -3.12 -9.29 13.43
CA GLU A 50 -3.63 -7.96 13.06
C GLU A 50 -2.65 -6.84 13.48
N HIS A 51 -2.18 -6.86 14.73
CA HIS A 51 -1.23 -5.84 15.21
C HIS A 51 0.13 -5.92 14.49
N MET A 52 0.59 -7.14 14.17
CA MET A 52 1.83 -7.33 13.43
C MET A 52 1.74 -6.73 12.02
N ILE A 53 0.65 -6.99 11.28
CA ILE A 53 0.51 -6.45 9.93
C ILE A 53 0.24 -4.95 9.91
N VAL A 54 -0.57 -4.41 10.83
CA VAL A 54 -0.79 -2.97 10.98
C VAL A 54 0.53 -2.24 11.26
N SER A 55 1.39 -2.82 12.09
CA SER A 55 2.72 -2.26 12.36
C SER A 55 3.60 -2.16 11.10
N MET A 56 3.53 -3.16 10.20
CA MET A 56 4.22 -3.11 8.92
C MET A 56 3.69 -2.00 8.01
N TYR A 57 2.37 -1.77 7.99
CA TYR A 57 1.79 -0.65 7.24
C TYR A 57 2.14 0.72 7.83
N TYR A 58 2.30 0.85 9.14
CA TYR A 58 2.82 2.07 9.75
C TYR A 58 4.27 2.33 9.36
N ALA A 59 5.11 1.29 9.32
CA ALA A 59 6.47 1.44 8.81
C ALA A 59 6.46 1.90 7.35
N MET A 60 5.61 1.30 6.49
CA MET A 60 5.43 1.73 5.11
C MET A 60 4.96 3.18 4.99
N ALA A 61 4.02 3.60 5.83
CA ALA A 61 3.52 4.98 5.89
C ALA A 61 4.66 5.97 6.13
N ILE A 62 5.50 5.71 7.12
CA ILE A 62 6.67 6.53 7.44
C ILE A 62 7.63 6.56 6.24
N CYS A 63 7.90 5.41 5.63
CA CYS A 63 8.75 5.33 4.44
C CYS A 63 8.21 6.16 3.27
N PHE A 64 6.89 6.16 3.02
CA PHE A 64 6.29 7.02 1.99
C PHE A 64 6.42 8.51 2.30
N LEU A 65 6.22 8.92 3.56
CA LEU A 65 6.42 10.31 3.98
C LEU A 65 7.88 10.76 3.79
N MET A 66 8.84 9.89 4.05
CA MET A 66 10.26 10.15 3.80
C MET A 66 10.57 10.22 2.30
N ALA A 67 10.03 9.30 1.51
CA ALA A 67 10.23 9.23 0.06
C ALA A 67 9.63 10.44 -0.67
N ALA A 68 8.55 11.04 -0.16
CA ALA A 68 7.83 12.12 -0.81
C ALA A 68 8.71 13.32 -1.17
N LYS A 69 9.75 13.65 -0.38
CA LYS A 69 10.61 14.81 -0.65
C LYS A 69 11.49 14.60 -1.88
N ASP A 70 11.95 13.37 -2.10
CA ASP A 70 12.81 12.98 -3.21
C ASP A 70 12.47 11.54 -3.64
N PRO A 71 11.39 11.36 -4.42
CA PRO A 71 10.92 10.02 -4.79
C PRO A 71 11.91 9.26 -5.67
N LEU A 72 12.74 9.96 -6.43
CA LEU A 72 13.73 9.34 -7.31
C LEU A 72 14.90 8.77 -6.52
N ARG A 73 15.41 9.50 -5.52
CA ARG A 73 16.45 9.00 -4.61
C ARG A 73 15.95 7.82 -3.77
N HIS A 74 14.68 7.80 -3.40
CA HIS A 74 14.07 6.76 -2.58
C HIS A 74 13.28 5.71 -3.39
N MET A 75 13.61 5.53 -4.66
CA MET A 75 12.90 4.60 -5.55
C MET A 75 12.79 3.17 -5.01
N ILE A 76 13.74 2.70 -4.21
CA ILE A 76 13.69 1.37 -3.58
C ILE A 76 12.46 1.20 -2.67
N ILE A 77 11.96 2.28 -2.06
CA ILE A 77 10.73 2.23 -1.26
C ILE A 77 9.52 1.96 -2.16
N ILE A 78 9.53 2.51 -3.39
CA ILE A 78 8.48 2.29 -4.39
C ILE A 78 8.58 0.88 -4.98
N ASP A 79 9.80 0.45 -5.32
CA ASP A 79 10.07 -0.92 -5.78
C ASP A 79 9.64 -1.95 -4.72
N TYR A 80 9.98 -1.69 -3.45
CA TYR A 80 9.55 -2.52 -2.32
C TYR A 80 8.02 -2.55 -2.22
N ALA A 81 7.34 -1.40 -2.27
CA ALA A 81 5.88 -1.36 -2.22
C ALA A 81 5.24 -2.19 -3.35
N ILE A 82 5.77 -2.11 -4.58
CA ILE A 82 5.29 -2.92 -5.71
C ILE A 82 5.47 -4.42 -5.40
N ILE A 83 6.68 -4.83 -5.05
CA ILE A 83 7.02 -6.25 -4.81
C ILE A 83 6.21 -6.78 -3.61
N SER A 84 6.20 -6.05 -2.50
CA SER A 84 5.49 -6.45 -1.29
C SER A 84 3.99 -6.57 -1.55
N SER A 85 3.38 -5.63 -2.28
CA SER A 85 1.95 -5.69 -2.58
C SER A 85 1.60 -6.84 -3.51
N VAL A 86 2.42 -7.15 -4.52
CA VAL A 86 2.19 -8.32 -5.38
C VAL A 86 2.31 -9.61 -4.57
N LEU A 87 3.37 -9.79 -3.79
CA LEU A 87 3.59 -11.00 -3.00
C LEU A 87 2.50 -11.17 -1.92
N HIS A 88 2.23 -10.11 -1.16
CA HIS A 88 1.21 -10.11 -0.10
C HIS A 88 -0.18 -10.35 -0.68
N GLY A 89 -0.57 -9.61 -1.73
CA GLY A 89 -1.84 -9.80 -2.44
C GLY A 89 -2.00 -11.20 -3.04
N THR A 90 -0.92 -11.82 -3.51
CA THR A 90 -0.95 -13.21 -4.04
C THR A 90 -1.20 -14.22 -2.93
N VAL A 91 -0.51 -14.09 -1.80
CA VAL A 91 -0.72 -14.97 -0.64
C VAL A 91 -2.14 -14.81 -0.09
N MET A 92 -2.62 -13.56 0.04
CA MET A 92 -4.00 -13.29 0.43
C MET A 92 -5.00 -13.87 -0.57
N ALA A 93 -4.81 -13.69 -1.88
CA ALA A 93 -5.71 -14.27 -2.87
C ALA A 93 -5.78 -15.80 -2.78
N TYR A 94 -4.64 -16.46 -2.59
CA TYR A 94 -4.58 -17.90 -2.40
C TYR A 94 -5.36 -18.34 -1.15
N TYR A 95 -5.13 -17.71 0.00
CA TYR A 95 -5.81 -18.10 1.24
C TYR A 95 -7.28 -17.71 1.27
N ALA A 96 -7.66 -16.60 0.65
CA ALA A 96 -9.05 -16.27 0.42
C ALA A 96 -9.73 -17.43 -0.32
N LEU A 97 -9.17 -17.88 -1.45
CA LEU A 97 -9.70 -18.97 -2.28
C LEU A 97 -9.73 -20.35 -1.63
N THR A 98 -8.78 -20.65 -0.74
CA THR A 98 -8.62 -21.98 -0.16
C THR A 98 -9.25 -22.16 1.21
N LEU A 99 -9.37 -21.09 2.01
CA LEU A 99 -9.94 -21.13 3.35
C LEU A 99 -11.43 -20.81 3.32
N HIS A 100 -12.21 -21.61 4.06
CA HIS A 100 -13.64 -21.37 4.20
C HIS A 100 -13.89 -20.11 5.04
N GLY A 101 -14.73 -19.21 4.53
CA GLY A 101 -15.07 -17.95 5.22
C GLY A 101 -14.27 -16.72 4.77
N GLU A 102 -13.18 -16.89 4.01
CA GLU A 102 -12.26 -15.80 3.66
C GLU A 102 -12.53 -15.20 2.26
N MET A 103 -13.58 -15.65 1.55
CA MET A 103 -13.94 -15.15 0.20
C MET A 103 -14.15 -13.64 0.11
N ALA A 104 -14.57 -13.01 1.20
CA ALA A 104 -14.89 -11.58 1.20
C ALA A 104 -13.64 -10.71 0.96
N HIS A 105 -12.44 -11.19 1.29
CA HIS A 105 -11.16 -10.52 1.01
C HIS A 105 -10.91 -10.29 -0.50
N MET A 106 -11.44 -11.15 -1.37
CA MET A 106 -11.38 -10.96 -2.83
C MET A 106 -12.10 -9.71 -3.33
N TRP A 107 -12.95 -9.11 -2.50
CA TRP A 107 -13.67 -7.86 -2.77
C TRP A 107 -13.16 -6.68 -1.94
N GLY A 108 -12.09 -6.87 -1.15
CA GLY A 108 -11.57 -5.91 -0.20
C GLY A 108 -10.07 -5.65 -0.37
N ASP A 109 -9.29 -6.15 0.58
CA ASP A 109 -7.84 -5.93 0.66
C ASP A 109 -7.02 -6.58 -0.47
N VAL A 110 -7.45 -7.73 -1.01
CA VAL A 110 -6.78 -8.41 -2.14
C VAL A 110 -6.71 -7.51 -3.39
N PRO A 111 -7.84 -7.04 -3.98
CA PRO A 111 -7.79 -6.18 -5.14
C PRO A 111 -7.10 -4.84 -4.84
N PHE A 112 -7.19 -4.35 -3.60
CA PHE A 112 -6.47 -3.15 -3.17
C PHE A 112 -4.94 -3.30 -3.29
N MET A 113 -4.37 -4.44 -2.87
CA MET A 113 -2.93 -4.69 -3.03
C MET A 113 -2.47 -4.65 -4.48
N TYR A 114 -3.20 -5.30 -5.38
CA TYR A 114 -2.85 -5.27 -6.81
C TYR A 114 -3.01 -3.89 -7.42
N ALA A 115 -4.08 -3.16 -7.06
CA ALA A 115 -4.27 -1.78 -7.50
C ALA A 115 -3.11 -0.87 -7.05
N LEU A 116 -2.63 -1.05 -5.81
CA LEU A 116 -1.48 -0.33 -5.27
C LEU A 116 -0.21 -0.60 -6.10
N ALA A 117 0.08 -1.88 -6.36
CA ALA A 117 1.24 -2.29 -7.15
C ALA A 117 1.20 -1.72 -8.57
N ILE A 118 0.05 -1.81 -9.24
CA ILE A 118 -0.15 -1.27 -10.59
C ILE A 118 0.03 0.25 -10.59
N GLY A 119 -0.59 0.95 -9.63
CA GLY A 119 -0.46 2.40 -9.48
C GLY A 119 1.00 2.83 -9.33
N PHE A 120 1.74 2.20 -8.43
CA PHE A 120 3.16 2.50 -8.24
C PHE A 120 4.02 2.15 -9.46
N TYR A 121 3.71 1.08 -10.18
CA TYR A 121 4.42 0.72 -11.40
C TYR A 121 4.21 1.75 -12.52
N ILE A 122 2.97 2.23 -12.71
CA ILE A 122 2.63 3.24 -13.72
C ILE A 122 3.31 4.58 -13.38
N TYR A 123 3.18 5.05 -12.14
CA TYR A 123 3.71 6.33 -11.67
C TYR A 123 5.15 6.23 -11.13
N HIS A 124 5.87 5.16 -11.47
CA HIS A 124 7.20 4.91 -10.94
C HIS A 124 8.13 6.11 -11.18
N PRO A 125 8.89 6.59 -10.17
CA PRO A 125 9.64 7.85 -10.27
C PRO A 125 10.66 7.87 -11.42
N ARG A 126 11.28 6.73 -11.77
CA ARG A 126 12.15 6.62 -12.96
C ARG A 126 11.41 6.90 -14.27
N ARG A 127 10.15 6.46 -14.39
CA ARG A 127 9.33 6.71 -15.58
C ARG A 127 8.95 8.19 -15.66
N LEU A 128 8.55 8.76 -14.53
CA LEU A 128 8.21 10.19 -14.43
C LEU A 128 9.42 11.09 -14.74
N ALA A 129 10.61 10.71 -14.28
CA ALA A 129 11.85 11.43 -14.59
C ALA A 129 12.18 11.37 -16.08
N ARG A 130 12.12 10.18 -16.70
CA ARG A 130 12.39 10.01 -18.14
C ARG A 130 11.39 10.74 -19.03
N ALA A 131 10.12 10.80 -18.64
CA ALA A 131 9.08 11.49 -19.42
C ALA A 131 9.20 13.03 -19.39
N ALA A 132 10.03 13.59 -18.52
CA ALA A 132 10.27 15.03 -18.39
C ALA A 132 11.65 15.47 -18.94
N ALA A 133 12.45 14.53 -19.43
CA ALA A 133 13.72 14.78 -20.12
C ALA A 133 13.50 14.88 -21.63
#